data_AF-A0A2V6Q7N3-F1
#
_entry.id   AF-A0A2V6Q7N3-F1
#
_cell.length_a   1.000
_cell.length_b   1.000
_cell.length_c   1.000
_cell.angle_alpha   90.00
_cell.angle_beta   90.00
_cell.angle_gamma   90.00
#
_symmetry.space_group_name_H-M   'P 1'
#
loop_
_entity.id
_entity.type
_entity.pdbx_description
1 polymer ?
#
loop_
_entity_poly.entity_id
_entity_poly.type
_entity_poly.pdbx_seq_one_letter_code
_entity_poly.pdbx_strand_id
1 'polypeptide(L)'
;MSIDIRRVIRRLARGTAGCLLGGAMMVPLGPTTTGQAVDQMNRMSTRPLPSADPRPVVRNDMLWVPDRVIRVPGQGEALVPGHWEQLTREGRNQVPPLTGVDTSTGAVTSFPAGTYPPPAERPYGP
;
A
#
# COMPACT_ATOMS: atom_id res chain seq x y z
N MET A 1 68.68 -39.18 26.69
CA MET A 1 67.38 -38.64 26.22
C MET A 1 66.54 -39.84 25.77
N SER A 2 65.62 -40.33 26.60
CA SER A 2 64.83 -41.54 26.32
C SER A 2 63.37 -41.15 26.09
N ILE A 3 62.84 -41.45 24.92
CA ILE A 3 61.45 -41.16 24.53
C ILE A 3 60.56 -42.24 25.12
N ASP A 4 59.63 -41.84 25.99
CA ASP A 4 58.69 -42.76 26.64
C ASP A 4 57.56 -43.17 25.69
N ILE A 5 57.77 -44.31 25.02
CA ILE A 5 56.89 -44.94 24.03
C ILE A 5 55.45 -45.11 24.54
N ARG A 6 55.26 -45.31 25.85
CA ARG A 6 53.92 -45.45 26.45
C ARG A 6 53.11 -44.15 26.38
N ARG A 7 53.77 -43.00 26.34
CA ARG A 7 53.14 -41.68 26.24
C ARG A 7 52.69 -41.36 24.82
N VAL A 8 53.42 -41.87 23.82
CA VAL A 8 53.09 -41.71 22.39
C VAL A 8 51.88 -42.58 22.01
N ILE A 9 51.84 -43.84 22.48
CA ILE A 9 50.73 -44.76 22.21
C ILE A 9 49.41 -44.25 22.81
N ARG A 10 49.44 -43.66 24.03
CA ARG A 10 48.24 -43.06 24.64
C ARG A 10 47.73 -41.81 23.93
N ARG A 11 48.59 -41.07 23.21
CA ARG A 11 48.17 -39.92 22.40
C ARG A 11 47.53 -40.36 21.09
N LEU A 12 48.03 -41.42 20.46
CA LEU A 12 47.45 -41.99 19.23
C LEU A 12 46.06 -42.60 19.47
N ALA A 13 45.86 -43.33 20.58
CA ALA A 13 44.57 -43.91 20.93
C ALA A 13 43.47 -42.86 21.23
N ARG A 14 43.85 -41.65 21.64
CA ARG A 14 42.92 -40.52 21.85
C ARG A 14 42.60 -39.77 20.56
N GLY A 15 43.47 -39.83 19.56
CA GLY A 15 43.23 -39.22 18.24
C GLY A 15 42.23 -40.00 17.39
N THR A 16 42.24 -41.33 17.47
CA THR A 16 41.36 -42.20 16.67
C THR A 16 39.90 -42.18 17.14
N ALA A 17 39.64 -41.97 18.43
CA ALA A 17 38.27 -41.85 18.94
C ALA A 17 37.55 -40.55 18.49
N GLY A 18 38.32 -39.47 18.23
CA GLY A 18 37.77 -38.20 17.74
C GLY A 18 37.28 -38.27 16.29
N CYS A 19 37.94 -39.07 15.44
CA CYS A 19 37.55 -39.22 14.03
C CYS A 19 36.24 -40.01 13.84
N LEU A 20 35.89 -40.90 14.77
CA LEU A 20 34.63 -41.67 14.70
C LEU A 20 33.42 -40.87 15.17
N LEU A 21 33.60 -39.87 16.06
CA LEU A 21 32.52 -38.99 16.52
C LEU A 21 32.29 -37.78 15.60
N GLY A 22 33.32 -37.33 14.88
CA GLY A 22 33.19 -36.26 13.88
C GLY A 22 32.36 -36.64 12.64
N GLY A 23 32.19 -37.94 12.36
CA GLY A 23 31.38 -38.42 11.23
C GLY A 23 29.86 -38.33 11.44
N ALA A 24 29.39 -38.17 12.67
CA ALA A 24 27.96 -38.16 12.99
C ALA A 24 27.26 -36.81 12.74
N MET A 25 28.02 -35.75 12.44
CA MET A 25 27.49 -34.41 12.11
C MET A 25 27.43 -34.14 10.59
N MET A 26 27.58 -35.17 9.75
CA MET A 26 27.18 -35.05 8.36
C MET A 26 25.65 -35.09 8.31
N VAL A 27 25.03 -33.93 8.05
CA VAL A 27 23.67 -33.91 7.49
C VAL A 27 23.70 -34.83 6.27
N PRO A 28 22.91 -35.91 6.21
CA PRO A 28 22.84 -36.71 5.01
C PRO A 28 22.12 -35.85 3.96
N LEU A 29 22.89 -35.10 3.18
CA LEU A 29 22.45 -34.61 1.88
C LEU A 29 22.49 -35.82 0.93
N GLY A 30 21.65 -36.81 1.21
CA GLY A 30 21.36 -37.88 0.27
C GLY A 30 20.69 -37.30 -0.98
N PRO A 31 20.76 -37.99 -2.14
CA PRO A 31 20.09 -37.52 -3.34
C PRO A 31 18.61 -37.36 -3.06
N THR A 32 18.07 -36.16 -3.31
CA THR A 32 16.64 -35.87 -3.21
C THR A 32 15.92 -36.87 -4.10
N THR A 33 15.12 -37.76 -3.51
CA THR A 33 14.32 -38.68 -4.31
C THR A 33 13.25 -37.90 -5.05
N THR A 34 12.79 -38.40 -6.19
CA THR A 34 11.66 -37.81 -6.93
C THR A 34 10.43 -37.62 -6.03
N GLY A 35 10.20 -38.54 -5.09
CA GLY A 35 9.15 -38.42 -4.07
C GLY A 35 9.36 -37.22 -3.13
N GLN A 36 10.58 -37.02 -2.61
CA GLN A 36 10.88 -35.87 -1.76
C GLN A 36 10.74 -34.54 -2.49
N ALA A 37 11.12 -34.50 -3.78
CA ALA A 37 10.94 -33.32 -4.61
C ALA A 37 9.44 -33.01 -4.83
N VAL A 38 8.62 -34.02 -5.13
CA VAL A 38 7.16 -33.87 -5.28
C VAL A 38 6.51 -33.43 -3.97
N ASP A 39 6.90 -34.01 -2.84
CA ASP A 39 6.38 -33.62 -1.53
C ASP A 39 6.74 -32.17 -1.16
N GLN A 40 7.94 -31.72 -1.54
CA GLN A 40 8.36 -30.34 -1.33
C GLN A 40 7.56 -29.38 -2.22
N MET A 41 7.34 -29.73 -3.49
CA MET A 41 6.50 -28.95 -4.40
C MET A 41 5.07 -28.85 -3.87
N ASN A 42 4.48 -29.96 -3.44
CA ASN A 42 3.13 -29.97 -2.86
C ASN A 42 3.03 -29.13 -1.58
N ARG A 43 4.05 -29.17 -0.72
CA ARG A 43 4.10 -28.32 0.49
C ARG A 43 4.24 -26.84 0.17
N MET A 44 4.97 -26.48 -0.87
CA MET A 44 5.08 -25.08 -1.29
C MET A 44 3.78 -24.58 -1.95
N SER A 45 3.14 -25.42 -2.76
CA SER A 45 1.90 -25.08 -3.46
C SER A 45 0.68 -24.98 -2.53
N THR A 46 0.67 -25.71 -1.42
CA THR A 46 -0.44 -25.68 -0.44
C THR A 46 -0.17 -24.76 0.75
N ARG A 47 0.96 -24.03 0.75
CA ARG A 47 1.31 -23.13 1.84
C ARG A 47 0.29 -21.98 1.91
N PRO A 48 -0.31 -21.71 3.10
CA PRO A 48 -1.16 -20.54 3.28
C PRO A 48 -0.40 -19.26 2.94
N LEU A 49 -1.06 -18.37 2.20
CA LEU A 49 -0.52 -17.04 1.93
C LEU A 49 -0.46 -16.25 3.25
N PRO A 50 0.58 -15.43 3.47
CA PRO A 50 0.59 -14.49 4.57
C PRO A 50 -0.64 -13.58 4.47
N SER A 51 -1.50 -13.61 5.48
CA SER A 51 -2.58 -12.63 5.58
C SER A 51 -1.99 -11.31 6.05
N ALA A 52 -2.24 -10.23 5.31
CA ALA A 52 -2.04 -8.88 5.79
C ALA A 52 -3.34 -8.35 6.39
N ASP A 53 -3.24 -7.46 7.38
CA ASP A 53 -4.42 -6.76 7.88
C ASP A 53 -5.05 -5.92 6.76
N PRO A 54 -6.40 -5.87 6.67
CA PRO A 54 -7.07 -4.98 5.74
C PRO A 54 -6.61 -3.53 5.96
N ARG A 55 -6.19 -2.86 4.89
CA ARG A 55 -5.92 -1.42 4.96
C ARG A 55 -7.26 -0.69 5.08
N PRO A 56 -7.37 0.34 5.96
CA PRO A 56 -8.56 1.17 5.99
C PRO A 56 -8.74 1.83 4.61
N VAL A 57 -9.96 1.74 4.07
CA VAL A 57 -10.33 2.47 2.85
C VAL A 57 -10.48 3.94 3.22
N VAL A 58 -9.54 4.77 2.78
CA VAL A 58 -9.69 6.23 2.86
C VAL A 58 -10.59 6.65 1.70
N ARG A 59 -11.82 7.05 2.00
CA ARG A 59 -12.68 7.68 1.00
C ARG A 59 -12.09 9.06 0.71
N ASN A 60 -11.69 9.29 -0.54
CA ASN A 60 -11.35 10.64 -0.95
C ASN A 60 -12.65 11.41 -1.14
N ASP A 61 -13.03 12.17 -0.11
CA ASP A 61 -14.22 13.01 -0.13
C ASP A 61 -13.98 14.34 -0.86
N MET A 62 -12.77 14.62 -1.35
CA MET A 62 -12.50 15.85 -2.09
C MET A 62 -12.69 15.63 -3.60
N LEU A 63 -13.51 16.49 -4.22
CA LEU A 63 -13.79 16.52 -5.65
C LEU A 63 -13.22 17.79 -6.26
N TRP A 64 -12.42 17.66 -7.32
CA TRP A 64 -12.02 18.80 -8.13
C TRP A 64 -13.14 19.19 -9.08
N VAL A 65 -13.55 20.44 -9.03
CA VAL A 65 -14.48 21.03 -9.99
C VAL A 65 -13.68 21.98 -10.88
N PRO A 66 -13.66 21.77 -12.21
CA PRO A 66 -12.95 22.66 -13.13
C PRO A 66 -13.65 24.02 -13.26
N ASP A 67 -12.98 24.96 -13.93
CA ASP A 67 -13.59 26.25 -14.29
C ASP A 67 -14.92 26.03 -15.00
N ARG A 68 -15.95 26.79 -14.62
CA ARG A 68 -17.29 26.66 -15.20
C ARG A 68 -17.97 28.00 -15.36
N VAL A 69 -18.75 28.13 -16.43
CA VAL A 69 -19.69 29.24 -16.60
C VAL A 69 -21.03 28.84 -15.98
N ILE A 70 -21.55 29.69 -15.12
CA ILE A 70 -22.81 29.47 -14.39
C ILE A 70 -23.76 30.62 -14.66
N ARG A 71 -25.07 30.36 -14.64
CA ARG A 71 -26.08 31.41 -14.66
C ARG A 71 -26.30 31.93 -13.24
N VAL A 72 -26.20 33.25 -13.06
CA VAL A 72 -26.49 33.95 -11.81
C VAL A 72 -27.83 34.69 -11.96
N PRO A 73 -28.87 34.33 -11.18
CA PRO A 73 -30.17 34.98 -11.26
C PRO A 73 -30.06 36.50 -11.10
N GLY A 74 -30.61 37.24 -12.07
CA GLY A 74 -30.59 38.71 -12.08
C GLY A 74 -29.25 39.37 -12.46
N GLN A 75 -28.18 38.60 -12.68
CA GLN A 75 -26.84 39.12 -13.01
C GLN A 75 -26.25 38.57 -14.31
N GLY A 76 -26.81 37.49 -14.89
CA GLY A 76 -26.34 36.96 -16.17
C GLY A 76 -25.45 35.73 -16.00
N GLU A 77 -24.29 35.68 -16.66
CA GLU A 77 -23.35 34.56 -16.60
C GLU A 77 -22.07 34.95 -15.86
N ALA A 78 -21.58 34.04 -15.02
CA ALA A 78 -20.33 34.23 -14.30
C ALA A 78 -19.39 33.04 -14.53
N LEU A 79 -18.11 33.32 -14.78
CA LEU A 79 -17.04 32.34 -14.78
C LEU A 79 -16.58 32.12 -13.33
N VAL A 80 -16.74 30.90 -12.84
CA VAL A 80 -16.24 30.47 -11.53
C VAL A 80 -14.97 29.66 -11.73
N PRO A 81 -13.84 30.03 -11.10
CA PRO A 81 -12.60 29.28 -11.17
C PRO A 81 -12.70 27.87 -10.55
N GLY A 82 -11.78 27.01 -10.98
CA GLY A 82 -11.65 25.66 -10.50
C GLY A 82 -11.33 25.63 -9.02
N HIS A 83 -11.99 24.73 -8.31
CA HIS A 83 -11.93 24.65 -6.86
C HIS A 83 -12.17 23.22 -6.39
N TRP A 84 -11.84 22.98 -5.12
CA TRP A 84 -12.12 21.72 -4.46
C TRP A 84 -13.43 21.81 -3.68
N GLU A 85 -14.27 20.79 -3.83
CA GLU A 85 -15.49 20.59 -3.05
C GLU A 85 -15.38 19.34 -2.20
N GLN A 86 -16.09 19.29 -1.08
CA GLN A 86 -16.11 18.10 -0.21
C GLN A 86 -17.45 17.37 -0.33
N LEU A 87 -17.43 16.11 -0.76
CA LEU A 87 -18.57 15.21 -0.78
C LEU A 87 -18.97 14.81 0.64
N THR A 88 -20.18 15.19 1.01
CA THR A 88 -20.81 14.84 2.28
C THR A 88 -21.37 13.42 2.25
N ARG A 89 -21.76 12.88 3.41
CA ARG A 89 -22.36 11.53 3.48
C ARG A 89 -23.74 11.49 2.86
N GLU A 90 -24.42 12.63 2.81
CA GLU A 90 -25.75 12.84 2.25
C GLU A 90 -25.74 12.95 0.72
N GLY A 91 -24.57 12.76 0.07
CA GLY A 91 -24.42 12.85 -1.38
C GLY A 91 -24.42 14.29 -1.92
N ARG A 92 -24.30 15.28 -1.03
CA ARG A 92 -24.17 16.70 -1.38
C ARG A 92 -22.73 17.15 -1.33
N ASN A 93 -22.42 18.28 -1.94
CA ASN A 93 -21.08 18.85 -1.91
C ASN A 93 -21.04 20.12 -1.06
N GLN A 94 -20.10 20.18 -0.14
CA GLN A 94 -19.75 21.39 0.57
C GLN A 94 -18.79 22.19 -0.31
N VAL A 95 -19.23 23.39 -0.68
CA VAL A 95 -18.53 24.30 -1.58
C VAL A 95 -17.91 25.42 -0.74
N PRO A 96 -16.61 25.74 -0.91
CA PRO A 96 -15.97 26.85 -0.21
C PRO A 96 -16.54 28.20 -0.69
N PRO A 97 -16.21 29.33 -0.03
CA PRO A 97 -16.50 30.64 -0.60
C PRO A 97 -15.78 30.78 -1.94
N LEU A 98 -16.52 31.20 -2.97
CA LEU A 98 -15.99 31.36 -4.32
C LEU A 98 -16.13 32.80 -4.79
N THR A 99 -15.37 33.11 -5.83
CA THR A 99 -15.51 34.36 -6.57
C THR A 99 -15.78 34.00 -8.02
N GLY A 100 -16.77 34.64 -8.63
CA GLY A 100 -17.00 34.55 -10.07
C GLY A 100 -16.85 35.90 -10.73
N VAL A 101 -16.53 35.85 -12.03
CA VAL A 101 -16.37 37.03 -12.87
C VAL A 101 -17.48 37.02 -13.91
N ASP A 102 -18.31 38.07 -13.95
CA ASP A 102 -19.30 38.28 -15.00
C ASP A 102 -18.62 38.25 -16.37
N THR A 103 -19.07 37.38 -17.26
CA THR A 103 -18.42 37.13 -18.55
C THR A 103 -18.60 38.28 -19.54
N SER A 104 -19.56 39.18 -19.30
CA SER A 104 -19.89 40.32 -20.15
C SER A 104 -19.33 41.64 -19.64
N THR A 105 -19.30 41.83 -18.31
CA THR A 105 -18.89 43.11 -17.69
C THR A 105 -17.54 43.03 -16.98
N GLY A 106 -17.05 41.82 -16.69
CA GLY A 106 -15.87 41.62 -15.84
C GLY A 106 -16.10 41.93 -14.36
N ALA A 107 -17.34 42.24 -13.96
CA ALA A 107 -17.69 42.49 -12.58
C ALA A 107 -17.45 41.24 -11.71
N VAL A 108 -16.97 41.45 -10.49
CA VAL A 108 -16.64 40.37 -9.58
C VAL A 108 -17.79 40.15 -8.59
N THR A 109 -18.29 38.93 -8.52
CA THR A 109 -19.33 38.51 -7.57
C THR A 109 -18.77 37.47 -6.61
N SER A 110 -18.99 37.66 -5.30
CA SER A 110 -18.64 36.66 -4.28
C SER A 110 -19.83 35.73 -4.02
N PHE A 111 -19.55 34.43 -3.96
CA PHE A 111 -20.50 33.40 -3.57
C PHE A 111 -20.12 32.86 -2.18
N PRO A 112 -21.06 32.84 -1.22
CA PRO A 112 -20.75 32.31 0.10
C PRO A 112 -20.52 30.79 0.04
N ALA A 113 -19.83 30.26 1.06
CA ALA A 113 -19.78 28.82 1.26
C ALA A 113 -21.18 28.24 1.46
N GLY A 114 -21.39 27.00 1.05
CA GLY A 114 -22.68 26.34 1.21
C GLY A 114 -22.69 24.88 0.80
N THR A 115 -23.88 24.26 0.91
CA THR A 115 -24.09 22.86 0.57
C THR A 115 -24.97 22.75 -0.66
N TYR A 116 -24.43 22.19 -1.74
CA TYR A 116 -25.05 22.15 -3.05
C TYR A 116 -25.26 20.69 -3.52
N PRO A 117 -26.16 20.42 -4.49
CA PRO A 117 -26.19 19.13 -5.20
C PRO A 117 -24.85 18.83 -5.87
N PRO A 118 -24.59 17.67 -6.49
CA PRO A 118 -23.39 17.46 -7.30
C PRO A 118 -23.23 18.48 -8.45
N PRO A 119 -22.01 18.87 -8.86
CA PRO A 119 -21.79 19.91 -9.88
C PRO A 119 -22.52 19.68 -11.20
N ALA A 120 -22.63 18.42 -11.62
CA ALA A 120 -23.35 18.01 -12.84
C ALA A 120 -24.85 18.30 -12.80
N GLU A 121 -25.42 18.49 -11.61
CA GLU A 121 -26.85 18.73 -11.40
C GLU A 121 -27.19 20.21 -11.19
N ARG A 122 -26.19 21.11 -11.28
CA ARG A 122 -26.36 22.54 -11.00
C ARG A 122 -26.42 23.37 -12.29
N PRO A 123 -27.59 23.91 -12.66
CA PRO A 123 -27.70 24.88 -13.75
C PRO A 123 -27.35 26.32 -13.33
N TYR A 124 -27.34 26.62 -12.02
CA TYR A 124 -27.12 27.95 -11.46
C TYR A 124 -26.09 27.91 -10.33
N GLY A 125 -25.28 28.98 -10.21
CA GLY A 125 -24.40 29.17 -9.05
C GLY A 125 -23.25 28.16 -8.95
N PRO A 126 -22.36 28.32 -7.95
CA PRO A 126 -21.58 27.19 -7.44
C PRO A 126 -22.42 25.92 -7.47
#